data_AF-A0A3B9RDU4-F1
#
_entry.id   AF-A0A3B9RDU4-F1
#
_cell.length_a   1.000
_cell.length_b   1.000
_cell.length_c   1.000
_cell.angle_alpha   90.00
_cell.angle_beta   90.00
_cell.angle_gamma   90.00
#
_symmetry.space_group_name_H-M   'P 1'
#
loop_
_entity.id
_entity.type
_entity.pdbx_description
1 polymer ?
#
loop_
_entity_poly.entity_id
_entity_poly.type
_entity_poly.pdbx_seq_one_letter_code
_entity_poly.pdbx_strand_id
1 'polypeptide(L)' 'PCQMCAGALYWSQIGRIVYGAKDIERGCGAMGTTLHPKTKIIGGILEVESASLLQEFFAKKRK' A
#
# COMPACT_ATOMS: atom_id res chain seq x y z
N PRO A 1 1.44 -0.46 0.49
CA PRO A 1 2.20 -1.36 1.41
C PRO A 1 2.96 -0.53 2.44
N CYS A 2 3.13 -1.01 3.68
CA CYS A 2 3.95 -0.33 4.68
C CYS A 2 5.45 -0.59 4.46
N GLN A 3 6.33 0.05 5.24
CA GLN A 3 7.79 -0.14 5.17
C GLN A 3 8.21 -1.60 5.35
N MET A 4 7.62 -2.32 6.31
CA MET A 4 7.90 -3.75 6.54
C MET A 4 7.57 -4.58 5.30
N CYS A 5 6.37 -4.42 4.74
CA CYS A 5 5.97 -5.13 3.53
C CYS A 5 6.84 -4.76 2.33
N ALA A 6 7.21 -3.49 2.16
CA ALA A 6 8.08 -3.06 1.07
C ALA A 6 9.48 -3.70 1.15
N GLY A 7 10.05 -3.83 2.35
CA GLY A 7 11.31 -4.55 2.56
C GLY A 7 11.21 -6.04 2.21
N ALA A 8 10.12 -6.70 2.60
CA ALA A 8 9.88 -8.09 2.20
C ALA A 8 9.72 -8.24 0.68
N LEU A 9 9.00 -7.30 0.04
CA LEU A 9 8.78 -7.27 -1.41
C LEU A 9 10.07 -6.98 -2.19
N TYR A 10 11.00 -6.22 -1.59
CA TYR A 10 12.33 -6.00 -2.17
C TYR A 10 13.07 -7.33 -2.34
N TRP A 11 13.10 -8.16 -1.29
CA TRP A 11 13.81 -9.45 -1.30
C TRP A 11 13.10 -10.52 -2.12
N SER A 12 11.77 -10.50 -2.19
CA SER A 12 11.02 -11.45 -3.02
C SER A 12 11.12 -11.16 -4.52
N GLN A 13 11.63 -9.99 -4.91
CA GLN A 13 11.82 -9.56 -6.30
C GLN A 13 10.56 -9.70 -7.17
N ILE A 14 9.38 -9.51 -6.57
CA ILE A 14 8.12 -9.53 -7.32
C ILE A 14 8.14 -8.41 -8.37
N GLY A 15 7.82 -8.75 -9.63
CA GLY A 15 7.93 -7.83 -10.75
C GLY A 15 6.87 -6.72 -10.78
N ARG A 16 5.73 -6.91 -10.11
CA ARG A 16 4.63 -5.93 -10.11
C ARG A 16 3.89 -5.90 -8.78
N ILE A 17 3.69 -4.70 -8.24
CA ILE A 17 2.83 -4.42 -7.09
C ILE A 17 1.68 -3.55 -7.57
N VAL A 18 0.45 -3.98 -7.32
CA VAL A 18 -0.77 -3.20 -7.57
C VAL A 18 -1.45 -2.96 -6.24
N TYR A 19 -1.80 -1.72 -5.93
CA TYR A 19 -2.56 -1.38 -4.72
C TYR A 19 -3.70 -0.41 -5.04
N GLY A 20 -4.73 -0.42 -4.21
CA GLY A 20 -5.87 0.50 -4.30
C GLY A 20 -5.59 1.81 -3.59
N ALA A 21 -6.14 1.98 -2.39
CA ALA A 21 -5.97 3.21 -1.61
C ALA A 21 -4.52 3.41 -1.14
N LYS A 22 -4.05 4.66 -1.26
CA LYS A 22 -2.71 5.07 -0.80
C LYS A 22 -2.73 5.35 0.70
N ASP A 23 -1.74 4.83 1.41
CA ASP A 23 -1.44 5.22 2.79
C ASP A 23 -0.45 6.40 2.76
N ILE A 24 -0.94 7.58 3.14
CA ILE A 24 -0.18 8.85 3.12
C ILE A 24 0.70 9.04 4.36
N GLU A 25 0.47 8.29 5.43
CA GLU A 25 1.21 8.45 6.70
C GLU A 25 2.27 7.36 6.86
N ARG A 26 1.91 6.10 6.58
CA ARG A 26 2.75 4.92 6.88
C ARG A 26 3.05 4.05 5.66
N GLY A 27 2.57 4.45 4.49
CA GLY A 27 2.88 3.78 3.23
C GLY A 27 4.36 3.90 2.88
N CYS A 28 4.90 2.92 2.15
CA CYS A 28 6.30 2.89 1.71
C CYS A 28 6.69 4.13 0.89
N GLY A 29 5.73 4.74 0.17
CA GLY A 29 5.94 5.99 -0.54
C GLY A 29 6.02 7.21 0.38
N ALA A 30 5.29 7.22 1.51
CA ALA A 30 5.38 8.26 2.53
C ALA A 30 6.68 8.13 3.33
N MET A 31 7.10 6.90 3.63
CA MET A 31 8.31 6.59 4.40
C MET A 31 9.60 6.59 3.56
N GLY A 32 9.53 6.86 2.25
CA GLY A 32 10.71 6.85 1.36
C GLY A 32 11.39 5.48 1.25
N THR A 33 10.65 4.39 1.44
CA THR A 33 11.21 3.03 1.36
C THR A 33 11.43 2.62 -0.09
N THR A 34 12.64 2.16 -0.39
CA THR A 34 13.02 1.69 -1.73
C THR A 34 12.48 0.29 -2.03
N LEU A 35 11.90 0.12 -3.21
CA LEU A 35 11.54 -1.19 -3.77
C LEU A 35 12.64 -1.66 -4.72
N HIS A 36 12.65 -2.96 -5.02
CA HIS A 36 13.63 -3.52 -5.93
C HIS A 36 13.51 -2.85 -7.32
N PRO A 37 14.61 -2.52 -8.02
CA PRO A 37 14.55 -1.76 -9.28
C PRO A 37 13.70 -2.42 -10.40
N LYS A 38 13.56 -3.74 -10.36
CA LYS A 38 12.71 -4.50 -11.30
C LYS A 38 11.22 -4.44 -10.97
N THR A 39 10.86 -4.02 -9.75
CA THR A 39 9.48 -4.00 -9.26
C THR A 39 8.77 -2.75 -9.75
N LYS A 40 7.73 -2.93 -10.57
CA LYS A 40 6.84 -1.84 -10.98
C LYS A 40 5.71 -1.68 -9.98
N ILE A 41 5.54 -0.49 -9.43
CA ILE A 41 4.44 -0.19 -8.52
C ILE A 41 3.36 0.64 -9.22
N ILE A 42 2.11 0.20 -9.10
CA ILE A 42 0.92 0.86 -9.67
C ILE A 42 -0.08 1.06 -8.54
N GLY A 43 -0.49 2.31 -8.33
CA GLY A 43 -1.47 2.69 -7.31
C GLY A 43 -2.77 3.19 -7.91
N GLY A 44 -3.80 3.32 -7.08
CA GLY A 44 -5.06 3.97 -7.48
C GLY A 44 -6.11 3.03 -8.06
N ILE A 45 -5.86 1.71 -8.10
CA ILE A 45 -6.82 0.75 -8.66
C ILE A 45 -7.96 0.51 -7.66
N LEU A 46 -9.18 0.93 -8.02
CA LEU A 46 -10.34 0.90 -7.11
C LEU A 46 -10.04 1.65 -5.80
N GLU A 47 -9.41 2.83 -5.91
CA GLU A 47 -8.98 3.62 -4.76
C GLU A 47 -10.15 4.03 -3.87
N VAL A 48 -11.25 4.49 -4.47
CA VAL A 48 -12.44 4.96 -3.74
C VAL A 48 -13.06 3.80 -2.96
N GLU A 49 -13.23 2.65 -3.60
CA GLU A 49 -13.82 1.46 -2.99
C GLU A 49 -12.92 0.92 -1.86
N SER A 50 -11.61 0.85 -2.11
CA SER A 50 -10.63 0.44 -1.10
C SER A 50 -10.62 1.36 0.11
N ALA A 51 -10.71 2.68 -0.11
CA ALA A 51 -10.79 3.67 0.96
C ALA A 51 -12.10 3.58 1.74
N SER A 52 -13.23 3.37 1.06
CA SER A 52 -14.54 3.19 1.71
C SER A 52 -14.53 2.01 2.68
N LEU A 53 -13.96 0.86 2.27
CA LEU A 53 -13.85 -0.33 3.14
C LEU A 53 -13.09 -0.03 4.44
N LEU A 54 -11.99 0.73 4.35
CA LEU A 54 -11.20 1.12 5.53
C LEU A 54 -11.99 2.08 6.43
N GLN A 55 -12.63 3.09 5.85
CA GLN A 55 -13.43 4.07 6.59
C GLN A 55 -14.59 3.39 7.33
N GLU A 56 -15.33 2.52 6.65
CA GLU A 56 -16.45 1.76 7.22
C GLU A 56 -16.00 0.85 8.36
N PHE A 57 -14.87 0.15 8.18
CA PHE A 57 -14.31 -0.72 9.22
C PHE A 57 -14.03 0.06 10.51
N PHE A 58 -13.31 1.18 10.42
CA PHE A 58 -12.98 1.96 11.61
C PHE A 58 -14.17 2.74 12.16
N ALA A 59 -15.13 3.14 11.34
CA ALA A 59 -16.39 3.74 11.81
C ALA A 59 -17.18 2.73 12.65
N LYS A 60 -17.24 1.46 12.23
CA LYS A 60 -17.88 0.38 13.00
C LYS A 60 -17.15 0.06 14.29
N LYS A 61 -15.81 0.05 14.29
CA LYS A 61 -14.99 -0.28 15.48
C LYS A 61 -15.00 0.80 16.57
N ARG A 62 -15.29 2.06 16.20
CA ARG A 62 -15.31 3.21 17.11
C ARG A 62 -16.69 3.52 17.70
N LYS A 63 -17.71 2.75 17.33
CA LYS A 63 -19.00 2.71 18.01
C LYS A 63 -18.95 1.64 19.11
#